data_AF-A0A1G0CQH1-F1
#
_entry.id   AF-A0A1G0CQH1-F1
#
_cell.length_a   1.000
_cell.length_b   1.000
_cell.length_c   1.000
_cell.angle_alpha   90.00
_cell.angle_beta   90.00
_cell.angle_gamma   90.00
#
_symmetry.space_group_name_H-M   'P 1'
#
loop_
_entity.id
_entity.type
_entity.pdbx_description
1 polymer ?
#
loop_
_entity_poly.entity_id
_entity_poly.type
_entity_poly.pdbx_seq_one_letter_code
_entity_poly.pdbx_strand_id
1 'polypeptide(L)'
;MNWLLIETPPKQREVALMAAERRRDVATRADYCVKWLKSQGFSVIRVEPGAVGPRIVIHASPLCKQLDGTVCAYERSLLGERRYSFATRFECEVRWYERRGEA
;
A
#
# COMPACT_ATOMS: atom_id res chain seq x y z
N MET A 1 22.01 -26.99 34.66
CA MET A 1 21.47 -26.34 33.45
C MET A 1 20.63 -25.16 33.88
N ASN A 2 21.22 -23.96 33.89
CA ASN A 2 20.54 -22.74 34.28
C ASN A 2 19.95 -22.12 33.02
N TRP A 3 18.65 -22.34 32.76
CA TRP A 3 17.92 -21.63 31.73
C TRP A 3 17.67 -20.22 32.24
N LEU A 4 18.61 -19.31 31.97
CA LEU A 4 18.37 -17.88 32.07
C LEU A 4 17.13 -17.58 31.21
N LEU A 5 16.00 -17.38 31.88
CA LEU A 5 14.83 -16.72 31.33
C LEU A 5 15.30 -15.33 30.91
N ILE A 6 15.70 -15.19 29.65
CA ILE A 6 15.94 -13.89 29.04
C ILE A 6 14.55 -13.28 28.85
N GLU A 7 13.99 -12.76 29.95
CA GLU A 7 12.83 -11.91 29.87
C GLU A 7 13.22 -10.72 29.01
N THR A 8 12.49 -10.53 27.91
CA THR A 8 12.74 -9.43 26.98
C THR A 8 12.67 -8.13 27.79
N PRO A 9 13.75 -7.32 27.82
CA PRO A 9 13.79 -6.15 28.69
C PRO A 9 12.60 -5.22 28.40
N PRO A 10 12.05 -4.53 29.41
CA PRO A 10 10.80 -3.78 29.31
C PRO A 10 10.74 -2.82 28.10
N LYS A 11 11.86 -2.17 27.79
CA LYS A 11 12.02 -1.26 26.64
C LYS A 11 11.89 -1.96 25.29
N GLN A 12 12.35 -3.21 25.17
CA GLN A 12 12.18 -4.01 23.93
C GLN A 12 10.74 -4.50 23.78
N ARG A 13 10.05 -4.82 24.89
CA ARG A 13 8.61 -5.15 24.87
C ARG A 13 7.76 -3.97 24.42
N GLU A 14 8.02 -2.78 24.95
CA GLU A 14 7.32 -1.54 24.57
C GLU A 14 7.49 -1.22 23.08
N VAL A 15 8.72 -1.29 22.57
CA VAL A 15 9.00 -1.09 21.12
C VAL A 15 8.28 -2.14 20.25
N ALA A 16 8.26 -3.40 20.67
CA ALA A 16 7.57 -4.46 19.95
C ALA A 16 6.04 -4.27 19.92
N LEU A 17 5.44 -3.80 21.02
CA LEU A 17 4.03 -3.49 21.12
C LEU A 17 3.67 -2.32 20.20
N MET A 18 4.42 -1.21 20.26
CA MET A 18 4.22 -0.06 19.38
C MET A 18 4.35 -0.43 17.90
N ALA A 19 5.29 -1.32 17.56
CA ALA A 19 5.44 -1.85 16.21
C ALA A 19 4.27 -2.78 15.80
N ALA A 20 3.69 -3.54 16.72
CA ALA A 20 2.52 -4.38 16.47
C ALA A 20 1.26 -3.54 16.25
N GLU A 21 1.05 -2.50 17.06
CA GLU A 21 -0.07 -1.56 16.92
C GLU A 21 0.00 -0.82 15.59
N ARG A 22 1.17 -0.30 15.22
CA ARG A 22 1.37 0.34 13.91
C ARG A 22 1.05 -0.61 12.76
N ARG A 23 1.49 -1.88 12.84
CA ARG A 23 1.17 -2.89 11.81
C ARG A 23 -0.33 -3.16 11.71
N ARG A 24 -1.01 -3.22 12.85
CA ARG A 24 -2.47 -3.41 12.91
C ARG A 24 -3.20 -2.24 12.26
N ASP A 25 -2.83 -1.02 12.61
CA ASP A 25 -3.43 0.19 12.04
C ASP A 25 -3.23 0.29 10.52
N VAL A 26 -2.01 0.06 10.04
CA VAL A 26 -1.70 -0.02 8.58
C VAL A 26 -2.58 -1.08 7.89
N ALA A 27 -2.74 -2.26 8.50
CA ALA A 27 -3.58 -3.32 7.96
C ALA A 27 -5.06 -2.93 7.92
N THR A 28 -5.57 -2.26 8.96
CA THR A 28 -6.96 -1.79 9.03
C THR A 28 -7.25 -0.74 7.95
N ARG A 29 -6.34 0.23 7.75
CA ARG A 29 -6.50 1.25 6.70
C ARG A 29 -6.50 0.62 5.30
N ALA A 30 -5.57 -0.31 5.06
CA ALA A 30 -5.50 -1.04 3.80
C ALA A 30 -6.79 -1.83 3.54
N ASP A 31 -7.30 -2.57 4.53
CA ASP A 31 -8.55 -3.33 4.42
C ASP A 31 -9.74 -2.42 4.09
N TYR A 32 -9.87 -1.29 4.80
CA TYR A 32 -10.94 -0.32 4.54
C TYR A 32 -10.87 0.24 3.11
N CYS A 33 -9.68 0.67 2.67
CA CYS A 33 -9.52 1.22 1.33
C CYS A 33 -9.76 0.16 0.23
N VAL A 34 -9.32 -1.09 0.44
CA VAL A 34 -9.61 -2.21 -0.47
C VAL A 34 -11.12 -2.47 -0.57
N LYS A 35 -11.84 -2.49 0.56
CA LYS A 35 -13.30 -2.66 0.58
C LYS A 35 -13.99 -1.53 -0.18
N TRP A 36 -13.58 -0.28 0.07
CA TRP A 36 -14.12 0.86 -0.66
C TRP A 36 -13.85 0.74 -2.17
N LEU A 37 -12.61 0.46 -2.59
CA LEU A 37 -12.25 0.29 -4.01
C LEU A 37 -13.11 -0.78 -4.69
N LYS A 38 -13.27 -1.95 -4.05
CA LYS A 38 -14.13 -3.03 -4.56
C LYS A 38 -15.59 -2.59 -4.68
N SER A 39 -16.10 -1.84 -3.71
CA SER A 39 -17.48 -1.30 -3.75
C SER A 39 -17.70 -0.31 -4.91
N GLN A 40 -16.65 0.38 -5.35
CA GLN A 40 -16.69 1.28 -6.52
C GLN A 40 -16.45 0.55 -7.85
N GLY A 41 -16.24 -0.77 -7.83
CA GLY A 41 -16.02 -1.58 -9.04
C GLY A 41 -14.55 -1.71 -9.48
N PHE A 42 -13.58 -1.28 -8.66
CA PHE A 42 -12.17 -1.48 -8.98
C PHE A 42 -11.72 -2.92 -8.71
N SER A 43 -10.86 -3.45 -9.58
CA SER A 43 -10.19 -4.73 -9.37
C SER A 43 -8.83 -4.54 -8.73
N VAL A 44 -8.71 -4.96 -7.47
CA VAL A 44 -7.47 -4.90 -6.68
C VAL A 44 -6.57 -6.09 -6.99
N ILE A 45 -5.32 -5.82 -7.36
CA ILE A 45 -4.31 -6.83 -7.68
C ILE A 45 -3.57 -7.26 -6.40
N ARG A 46 -3.04 -6.29 -5.66
CA ARG A 46 -2.26 -6.54 -4.45
C ARG A 46 -2.18 -5.31 -3.56
N VAL A 47 -1.80 -5.53 -2.32
CA VAL A 47 -1.47 -4.49 -1.33
C VAL A 47 0.01 -4.64 -0.98
N GLU A 48 0.75 -3.54 -1.01
CA GLU A 48 2.18 -3.48 -0.70
C GLU A 48 2.49 -2.29 0.25
N PRO A 49 3.60 -2.32 0.99
CA PRO A 49 4.04 -1.16 1.77
C PRO A 49 4.36 0.03 0.84
N GLY A 50 3.78 1.19 1.10
CA GLY A 50 4.14 2.44 0.45
C GLY A 50 5.01 3.33 1.35
N ALA A 51 5.49 4.45 0.81
CA ALA A 51 6.40 5.36 1.52
C ALA A 51 5.75 6.09 2.70
N VAL A 52 4.48 6.47 2.55
CA VAL A 52 3.72 7.22 3.57
C VAL A 52 2.60 6.36 4.19
N GLY A 53 2.00 5.48 3.39
CA GLY A 53 0.91 4.59 3.82
C GLY A 53 0.86 3.34 2.94
N PRO A 54 -0.15 2.48 3.12
CA PRO A 54 -0.35 1.31 2.25
C PRO A 54 -0.45 1.74 0.78
N ARG A 55 0.16 0.97 -0.12
CA ARG A 55 -0.05 1.10 -1.56
C ARG A 55 -0.93 -0.04 -2.05
N ILE A 56 -2.02 0.31 -2.71
CA ILE A 56 -2.97 -0.64 -3.28
C ILE A 56 -2.83 -0.57 -4.79
N VAL A 57 -2.39 -1.67 -5.39
CA VAL A 57 -2.21 -1.78 -6.83
C VAL A 57 -3.50 -2.33 -7.43
N ILE A 58 -4.08 -1.60 -8.38
CA ILE A 58 -5.32 -1.95 -9.07
C ILE A 58 -5.09 -2.15 -10.57
N HIS A 59 -6.02 -2.83 -11.24
CA HIS A 59 -6.06 -2.85 -12.69
C HIS A 59 -6.43 -1.48 -13.24
N ALA A 60 -5.70 -1.03 -14.27
CA ALA A 60 -6.08 0.16 -15.03
C ALA A 60 -7.45 -0.05 -15.69
N SER A 61 -8.36 0.88 -15.43
CA SER A 61 -9.73 0.88 -15.96
C SER A 61 -10.20 2.31 -16.22
N PRO A 62 -11.29 2.53 -16.99
CA PRO A 62 -11.86 3.86 -17.18
C PRO A 62 -12.24 4.56 -15.86
N LEU A 63 -12.58 3.81 -14.82
CA LEU A 63 -12.89 4.34 -13.48
C LEU A 63 -11.70 5.09 -12.86
N CYS A 64 -10.47 4.77 -13.24
CA CYS A 64 -9.29 5.47 -12.73
C CYS A 64 -9.30 6.96 -13.07
N LYS A 65 -9.95 7.36 -14.19
CA LYS A 65 -10.11 8.77 -14.57
C LYS A 65 -11.04 9.54 -13.64
N GLN A 66 -11.85 8.85 -12.85
CA GLN A 66 -12.77 9.44 -11.87
C GLN A 66 -12.10 9.66 -10.50
N LEU A 67 -10.87 9.18 -10.31
CA LEU A 67 -10.12 9.44 -9.08
C LEU A 67 -9.53 10.86 -9.11
N ASP A 68 -10.14 11.77 -8.35
CA ASP A 68 -9.60 13.10 -8.10
C ASP A 68 -8.16 13.05 -7.54
N GLY A 69 -7.33 14.00 -7.96
CA GLY A 69 -5.94 14.11 -7.50
C GLY A 69 -5.02 13.03 -8.08
N THR A 70 -5.34 12.52 -9.27
CA THR A 70 -4.46 11.59 -9.99
C THR A 70 -3.15 12.27 -10.37
N VAL A 71 -2.03 11.61 -10.07
CA VAL A 71 -0.68 12.01 -10.42
C VAL A 71 -0.06 10.95 -11.33
N CYS A 72 0.51 11.39 -12.46
CA CYS A 72 1.28 10.54 -13.36
C CYS A 72 2.76 10.56 -12.97
N ALA A 73 3.38 9.40 -12.93
CA ALA A 73 4.78 9.22 -12.58
C ALA A 73 5.42 8.08 -13.38
N TYR A 74 6.73 7.92 -13.24
CA TYR A 74 7.47 6.82 -13.83
C TYR A 74 8.48 6.25 -12.84
N GLU A 75 8.75 4.97 -12.97
CA GLU A 75 9.84 4.27 -12.28
C GLU A 75 10.84 3.76 -13.32
N ARG A 76 12.13 3.96 -13.06
CA ARG A 76 13.22 3.44 -13.91
C ARG A 76 13.85 2.24 -13.21
N SER A 77 14.02 1.17 -13.97
CA SER A 77 14.69 -0.05 -13.52
C SER A 77 15.70 -0.49 -14.58
N LEU A 78 16.50 -1.52 -14.28
CA LEU A 78 17.37 -2.17 -15.26
C LEU A 78 16.58 -2.77 -16.45
N LEU A 79 15.28 -3.02 -16.26
CA LEU A 79 14.36 -3.54 -17.29
C LEU A 79 13.68 -2.42 -18.10
N GLY A 80 14.06 -1.15 -17.85
CA GLY A 80 13.55 0.02 -18.53
C GLY A 80 12.63 0.90 -17.68
N GLU A 81 12.00 1.87 -18.34
CA GLU A 81 11.04 2.81 -17.74
C GLU A 81 9.62 2.22 -17.76
N ARG A 82 8.93 2.36 -16.62
CA ARG A 82 7.53 1.99 -16.45
C ARG A 82 6.73 3.16 -15.93
N ARG A 83 5.71 3.56 -16.68
CA ARG A 83 4.78 4.63 -16.30
C ARG A 83 3.66 4.08 -15.43
N TYR A 84 3.27 4.87 -14.45
CA TYR A 84 2.14 4.58 -13.58
C TYR A 84 1.43 5.86 -13.21
N SER A 85 0.18 5.72 -12.82
CA SER A 85 -0.60 6.78 -12.21
C SER A 85 -1.01 6.35 -10.82
N PHE A 86 -1.19 7.31 -9.93
CA PHE A 86 -1.71 7.03 -8.59
C PHE A 86 -2.57 8.18 -8.06
N ALA A 87 -3.45 7.87 -7.12
CA ALA A 87 -4.22 8.84 -6.35
C ALA A 87 -4.23 8.44 -4.87
N THR A 88 -4.33 9.40 -3.97
CA THR A 88 -4.38 9.11 -2.52
C THR A 88 -5.84 9.01 -2.05
N ARG A 89 -6.20 7.92 -1.36
CA ARG A 89 -7.52 7.72 -0.74
C ARG A 89 -7.39 7.05 0.61
N PHE A 90 -8.01 7.64 1.65
CA PHE A 90 -7.94 7.13 3.01
C PHE A 90 -6.50 6.83 3.46
N GLU A 91 -5.58 7.76 3.13
CA GLU A 91 -4.14 7.64 3.39
C GLU A 91 -3.45 6.45 2.70
N CYS A 92 -4.13 5.82 1.73
CA CYS A 92 -3.57 4.79 0.87
C CYS A 92 -3.21 5.36 -0.50
N GLU A 93 -2.08 4.93 -1.05
CA GLU A 93 -1.68 5.21 -2.42
C GLU A 93 -2.37 4.18 -3.35
N VAL A 94 -3.36 4.60 -4.12
CA VAL A 94 -4.04 3.75 -5.11
C VAL A 94 -3.31 3.89 -6.44
N ARG A 95 -2.60 2.85 -6.87
CA ARG A 95 -1.70 2.87 -8.04
C ARG A 95 -2.18 1.95 -9.15
N TRP A 96 -2.06 2.40 -10.40
CA TRP A 96 -2.21 1.56 -11.58
C TRP A 96 -1.14 1.87 -12.62
N TYR A 97 -0.77 0.85 -13.39
CA TYR A 97 0.23 0.97 -14.45
C TYR A 97 -0.44 1.18 -15.79
N GLU A 98 0.09 2.09 -16.60
CA GLU A 98 -0.37 2.26 -17.97
C GLU A 98 -0.05 0.99 -18.77
N ARG A 99 -1.01 0.52 -19.58
CA ARG A 99 -0.72 -0.56 -20.52
C ARG A 99 0.18 0.00 -21.61
N ARG A 100 1.26 -0.70 -21.95
CA ARG A 100 2.01 -0.41 -23.18
C ARG A 100 1.06 -0.68 -24.36
N GLY A 101 0.57 0.35 -25.05
CA GLY A 101 -0.15 0.18 -26.32
C GLY A 101 -1.39 1.02 -26.58
N GLU A 102 -1.79 1.97 -25.73
CA GLU A 102 -2.81 2.97 -26.08
C GLU A 102 -2.14 4.35 -26.18
N ALA A 103 -1.71 4.68 -27.40
CA ALA A 103 -1.41 6.02 -27.89
C ALA A 103 -2.39 6.31 -29.04
#